data_AF-A0A940C3Z3-F1
#
_entry.id   AF-A0A940C3Z3-F1
#
_cell.length_a   1.000
_cell.length_b   1.000
_cell.length_c   1.000
_cell.angle_alpha   90.00
_cell.angle_beta   90.00
_cell.angle_gamma   90.00
#
_symmetry.space_group_name_H-M   'P 1'
#
loop_
_entity.id
_entity.type
_entity.pdbx_description
1 polymer ?
#
loop_
_entity_poly.entity_id
_entity_poly.type
_entity_poly.pdbx_seq_one_letter_code
_entity_poly.pdbx_strand_id
1 'polypeptide(L)'
;MIRGNIEGIRQSALDELERLFETDWARDQFLPDRLLNTLVRFTDQLNREIMVYMSREGNVLEISIGSAASVSLPERSLRRSV
;
A
#
# COMPACT_ATOMS: atom_id res chain seq x y z
N MET A 1 6.29 7.40 -3.97
CA MET A 1 7.02 7.53 -2.70
C MET A 1 6.26 6.93 -1.55
N ILE A 2 6.84 5.89 -0.95
CA ILE A 2 6.31 5.16 0.21
C ILE A 2 6.57 5.94 1.50
N ARG A 3 5.63 5.90 2.44
CA ARG A 3 5.70 6.60 3.73
C ARG A 3 5.94 5.65 4.90
N GLY A 4 6.26 6.22 6.06
CA GLY A 4 6.35 5.50 7.33
C GLY A 4 7.75 4.95 7.62
N ASN A 5 7.80 3.79 8.29
CA ASN A 5 9.02 3.18 8.81
C ASN A 5 9.74 2.36 7.72
N ILE A 6 10.46 3.07 6.84
CA ILE A 6 11.22 2.50 5.72
C ILE A 6 12.69 2.20 6.04
N GLU A 7 13.13 2.50 7.26
CA GLU A 7 14.52 2.29 7.68
C GLU A 7 14.89 0.80 7.67
N GLY A 8 16.06 0.49 7.11
CA GLY A 8 16.56 -0.89 6.98
C GLY A 8 15.88 -1.72 5.89
N ILE A 9 14.93 -1.14 5.14
CA ILE A 9 14.32 -1.81 3.97
C ILE A 9 15.21 -1.60 2.75
N ARG A 10 15.48 -2.68 2.01
CA ARG A 10 16.27 -2.61 0.77
C ARG A 10 15.55 -1.74 -0.26
N GLN A 11 16.30 -0.90 -0.96
CA GLN A 11 15.76 -0.04 -2.02
C GLN A 11 14.97 -0.84 -3.06
N SER A 12 15.45 -2.01 -3.47
CA SER A 12 14.76 -2.87 -4.43
C SER A 12 13.34 -3.28 -3.99
N ALA A 13 13.12 -3.47 -2.68
CA ALA A 13 11.80 -3.79 -2.14
C ALA A 13 10.88 -2.57 -2.14
N LEU A 14 11.43 -1.38 -1.86
CA LEU A 14 10.70 -0.12 -1.96
C LEU A 14 10.32 0.16 -3.42
N ASP A 15 11.26 0.01 -4.35
CA ASP A 15 11.02 0.22 -5.78
C ASP A 15 9.92 -0.73 -6.31
N GLU A 16 9.91 -1.98 -5.85
CA GLU A 16 8.88 -2.95 -6.24
C GLU A 16 7.50 -2.58 -5.67
N LEU A 17 7.43 -2.12 -4.42
CA LEU A 17 6.19 -1.58 -3.84
C LEU A 17 5.76 -0.30 -4.56
N GLU A 18 6.69 0.54 -5.04
CA GLU A 18 6.36 1.74 -5.79
C GLU A 18 5.72 1.44 -7.16
N ARG A 19 6.04 0.31 -7.79
CA ARG A 19 5.37 -0.13 -9.03
C ARG A 19 3.87 -0.37 -8.85
N LEU A 20 3.38 -0.55 -7.63
CA LEU A 20 1.95 -0.70 -7.36
C LEU A 20 1.16 0.58 -7.66
N PHE A 21 1.81 1.75 -7.62
CA PHE A 21 1.20 3.03 -8.02
C PHE A 21 0.98 3.13 -9.54
N GLU A 22 1.80 2.43 -10.32
CA GLU A 22 1.76 2.45 -11.79
C GLU A 22 0.94 1.29 -12.38
N THR A 23 0.45 0.39 -11.51
CA THR A 23 -0.30 -0.78 -11.95
C THR A 23 -1.76 -0.40 -12.16
N ASP A 24 -2.30 -0.70 -13.35
CA ASP A 24 -3.72 -0.60 -13.62
C ASP A 24 -4.47 -1.75 -12.94
N TRP A 25 -5.19 -1.43 -11.86
CA TRP A 25 -6.04 -2.37 -11.15
C TRP A 25 -7.46 -2.35 -11.70
N ALA A 26 -8.11 -3.53 -11.74
CA ALA A 26 -9.47 -3.65 -12.23
C ALA A 26 -10.45 -2.91 -11.30
N ARG A 27 -11.30 -2.04 -11.89
CA ARG A 27 -12.21 -1.14 -11.16
C ARG A 27 -13.37 -1.85 -10.45
N ASP A 28 -13.63 -3.09 -10.82
CA ASP A 28 -14.71 -3.94 -10.31
C ASP A 28 -14.24 -4.91 -9.21
N GLN A 29 -12.95 -4.90 -8.88
CA GLN A 29 -12.38 -5.77 -7.85
C GLN A 29 -12.05 -4.99 -6.59
N PHE A 30 -12.65 -5.41 -5.47
CA PHE A 30 -12.37 -4.82 -4.16
C PHE A 30 -10.91 -5.02 -3.73
N LEU A 31 -10.38 -6.22 -3.94
CA LEU A 31 -8.99 -6.57 -3.67
C LEU A 31 -8.52 -7.59 -4.71
N PRO A 32 -7.78 -7.16 -5.75
CA PRO A 32 -7.24 -8.06 -6.75
C PRO A 32 -6.25 -9.07 -6.15
N ASP A 33 -6.32 -10.34 -6.56
CA ASP A 33 -5.44 -11.40 -6.02
C ASP A 33 -3.96 -11.08 -6.15
N ARG A 34 -3.57 -10.43 -7.25
CA ARG A 34 -2.18 -10.00 -7.47
C ARG A 34 -1.73 -8.97 -6.43
N LEU A 35 -2.62 -8.05 -6.04
CA LEU A 35 -2.33 -7.09 -4.97
C LEU A 35 -2.23 -7.81 -3.63
N LEU A 36 -3.20 -8.67 -3.30
CA LEU A 36 -3.20 -9.45 -2.07
C LEU A 36 -1.91 -10.26 -1.90
N ASN A 37 -1.54 -11.04 -2.92
CA ASN A 37 -0.32 -11.85 -2.88
C ASN A 37 0.95 -11.00 -2.74
N THR A 38 0.95 -9.79 -3.32
CA THR A 38 2.05 -8.85 -3.15
C THR A 38 2.13 -8.34 -1.72
N LEU A 39 1.01 -7.94 -1.12
CA LEU A 39 0.96 -7.48 0.26
C LEU A 39 1.34 -8.58 1.25
N VAL A 40 0.86 -9.82 1.07
CA VAL A 40 1.24 -10.97 1.91
C VAL A 40 2.75 -11.20 1.84
N ARG A 41 3.33 -11.25 0.64
CA ARG A 41 4.78 -11.43 0.48
C ARG A 41 5.58 -10.34 1.20
N PHE A 42 5.19 -9.08 1.05
CA PHE A 42 5.93 -7.97 1.66
C PHE A 42 5.75 -7.89 3.17
N THR A 43 4.55 -8.14 3.69
CA THR A 43 4.31 -8.16 5.14
C THR A 43 5.10 -9.27 5.83
N ASP A 44 5.17 -10.46 5.21
CA ASP A 44 5.99 -11.58 5.68
C ASP A 44 7.49 -11.27 5.60
N GLN A 45 7.97 -10.84 4.43
CA GLN A 45 9.40 -10.56 4.21
C GLN A 45 9.93 -9.42 5.09
N LEU A 46 9.12 -8.38 5.31
CA LEU A 46 9.54 -7.18 6.04
C LEU A 46 9.24 -7.27 7.54
N ASN A 47 8.38 -8.20 7.97
CA ASN A 47 7.80 -8.27 9.31
C ASN A 47 7.24 -6.91 9.76
N ARG A 48 6.48 -6.27 8.87
CA ARG A 48 5.92 -4.93 9.04
C ARG A 48 4.52 -4.87 8.43
N GLU A 49 3.61 -4.18 9.10
CA GLU A 49 2.31 -3.86 8.55
C GLU A 49 2.44 -2.89 7.37
N ILE A 50 1.58 -3.09 6.37
CA ILE A 50 1.53 -2.25 5.17
C ILE A 50 0.10 -1.77 5.00
N MET A 51 -0.08 -0.46 5.01
CA MET A 51 -1.34 0.20 4.65
C MET A 51 -1.30 0.56 3.17
N VAL A 52 -2.36 0.22 2.44
CA VAL A 52 -2.59 0.70 1.08
C VAL A 52 -3.93 1.42 1.03
N TYR A 53 -3.93 2.68 0.58
CA TYR A 53 -5.13 3.36 0.16
C TYR A 53 -5.33 3.19 -1.34
N MET A 54 -6.52 2.75 -1.73
CA MET A 54 -6.92 2.60 -3.13
C MET A 54 -8.22 3.34 -3.40
N SER A 55 -8.33 3.96 -4.58
CA SER A 55 -9.55 4.62 -5.05
C SER A 55 -10.53 3.60 -5.65
N ARG A 56 -11.79 3.99 -5.85
CA ARG A 56 -12.80 3.12 -6.49
C ARG A 56 -12.48 2.81 -7.95
N GLU A 57 -11.65 3.64 -8.57
CA GLU A 57 -11.19 3.51 -9.94
C GLU A 57 -9.93 2.63 -10.03
N GLY A 58 -9.52 1.97 -8.94
CA GLY A 58 -8.38 1.08 -8.91
C GLY A 58 -7.03 1.77 -8.75
N ASN A 59 -6.97 3.08 -8.49
CA ASN A 59 -5.70 3.78 -8.33
C ASN A 59 -5.15 3.60 -6.91
N VAL A 60 -3.88 3.22 -6.76
CA VAL A 60 -3.21 3.28 -5.46
C VAL A 60 -2.90 4.74 -5.13
N LEU A 61 -3.46 5.23 -4.04
CA LEU A 61 -3.33 6.62 -3.60
C LEU A 61 -2.19 6.83 -2.62
N GLU A 62 -1.90 5.81 -1.80
CA GLU A 62 -0.87 5.87 -0.77
C GLU A 62 -0.48 4.48 -0.31
N ILE A 63 0.81 4.33 0.00
CA ILE A 63 1.36 3.16 0.68
C ILE A 63 2.17 3.66 1.87
N SER A 64 1.90 3.10 3.05
CA SER A 64 2.62 3.39 4.29
C SER A 64 3.08 2.10 4.94
N ILE A 65 4.31 2.09 5.45
CA ILE A 65 4.91 0.95 6.14
C ILE A 65 4.98 1.25 7.64
N GLY A 66 4.50 0.32 8.44
CA GLY A 66 4.45 0.41 9.90
C GLY A 66 5.53 -0.41 10.61
N SER A 67 5.21 -0.73 11.86
CA SER A 67 5.88 -1.76 12.65
C SER A 67 5.23 -3.13 12.41
N ALA A 68 5.72 -4.18 13.08
CA ALA A 68 5.07 -5.48 13.08
C ALA A 68 3.67 -5.49 13.73
N ALA A 69 3.32 -4.46 14.50
CA ALA A 69 2.09 -4.41 15.30
C ALA A 69 1.12 -3.29 14.91
N SER A 70 1.58 -2.30 14.15
CA SER A 70 0.75 -1.15 13.78
C SER A 70 1.33 -0.34 12.64
N VAL A 71 0.46 0.16 11.76
CA VAL A 71 0.73 1.24 10.80
C VAL A 71 -0.18 2.45 11.08
N SER A 72 0.37 3.66 11.00
CA SER A 72 -0.43 4.88 11.14
C SER A 72 -1.31 5.10 9.92
N LEU A 73 -2.62 5.22 10.15
CA LEU A 73 -3.59 5.61 9.13
C LEU A 73 -3.67 7.15 9.11
N PRO A 74 -3.19 7.84 8.07
CA PRO A 74 -3.35 9.28 7.97
C PRO A 74 -4.85 9.63 7.84
N GLU A 75 -5.29 10.68 8.51
CA GLU A 75 -6.64 11.21 8.31
C GLU A 75 -6.82 11.63 6.86
N ARG A 76 -7.68 10.92 6.13
CA ARG A 76 -8.19 11.38 4.85
C ARG A 76 -9.64 11.79 5.03
N SER A 77 -9.89 13.10 4.89
CA SER A 77 -11.25 13.63 4.74
C SER A 77 -11.88 12.99 3.51
N LEU A 78 -12.75 12.01 3.72
CA LEU A 78 -13.63 11.43 2.69
C LEU A 78 -14.76 12.39 2.30
N ARG A 79 -14.72 13.65 2.74
CA ARG A 79 -15.79 14.63 2.51
C ARG A 79 -15.92 14.89 1.02
N ARG A 80 -16.93 14.26 0.43
CA ARG A 80 -17.51 14.70 -0.83
C ARG A 80 -18.10 16.08 -0.55
N SER A 81 -17.55 17.11 -1.17
CA SER A 81 -18.32 18.34 -1.35
C SER A 81 -19.57 17.94 -2.13
N VAL A 82 -20.72 18.07 -1.47
CA VAL A 82 -22.05 18.08 -2.10
C VAL A 82 -22.26 19.43 -2.76
#